data_AF-A0A0A9E634-F1
#
_entry.id   AF-A0A0A9E634-F1
#
_cell.length_a   1.000
_cell.length_b   1.000
_cell.length_c   1.000
_cell.angle_alpha   90.00
_cell.angle_beta   90.00
_cell.angle_gamma   90.00
#
_symmetry.space_group_name_H-M   'P 1'
#
loop_
_entity.id
_entity.type
_entity.pdbx_description
1 polymer ?
#
loop_
_entity_poly.entity_id
_entity_poly.type
_entity_poly.pdbx_seq_one_letter_code
_entity_poly.pdbx_strand_id
1 'polypeptide(L)'
;MAVHFIHSTTAMALLLLLLLLLFTCQFLSPASCSSSTSSSNNNYYCDWCPRHVTASLFPPAAAAAADLNDAGACGYRTMDTELLNGGHIFAAASAEFFRDGAGCGACFQLRCRDRRLCVDDGVKVVVTGSAKEEANRTGFLLAKEALAAMARHGMSDQLATLDSVQVDFRRIPCEYKKNLAVRVEEGSRNPSHLAVRFLYQGGQTDIAAVEIAQVGATPPSWRSMARRRNHQGMWRTSRAPDGPLLLRLVVTAGSGGKWMRTDEAAALPADWRPGAVYDTGLRVTDVALRTCSRSCRAGDDNEELR
;
A
#
# COMPACT_ATOMS: atom_id res chain seq x y z
N MET A 1 -48.83 -47.95 -46.69
CA MET A 1 -47.73 -48.24 -45.75
C MET A 1 -46.38 -47.87 -46.38
N ALA A 2 -46.08 -46.58 -46.56
CA ALA A 2 -44.76 -46.16 -47.11
C ALA A 2 -44.29 -44.76 -46.65
N VAL A 3 -45.11 -43.98 -45.92
CA VAL A 3 -44.76 -42.60 -45.53
C VAL A 3 -44.29 -42.49 -44.07
N HIS A 4 -44.57 -43.50 -43.24
CA HIS A 4 -44.09 -43.53 -41.84
C HIS A 4 -42.66 -44.06 -41.65
N PHE A 5 -42.04 -44.65 -42.68
CA PHE A 5 -40.68 -45.20 -42.58
C PHE A 5 -39.57 -44.18 -42.92
N ILE A 6 -39.90 -43.07 -43.58
CA ILE A 6 -38.90 -42.10 -44.08
C ILE A 6 -38.56 -41.02 -43.02
N HIS A 7 -39.47 -40.73 -42.08
CA HIS A 7 -39.21 -39.78 -40.99
C HIS A 7 -38.36 -40.36 -39.86
N SER A 8 -38.26 -41.70 -39.76
CA SER A 8 -37.48 -42.38 -38.72
C SER A 8 -35.99 -42.45 -39.08
N THR A 9 -35.68 -42.61 -40.37
CA THR A 9 -34.30 -42.76 -40.85
C THR A 9 -33.53 -41.44 -40.84
N THR A 10 -34.19 -40.32 -41.15
CA THR A 10 -33.57 -38.98 -41.10
C THR A 10 -33.30 -38.52 -39.66
N ALA A 11 -34.20 -38.82 -38.72
CA ALA A 11 -34.02 -38.54 -37.31
C ALA A 11 -32.88 -39.36 -36.68
N MET A 12 -32.76 -40.66 -37.03
CA MET A 12 -31.62 -41.48 -36.60
C MET A 12 -30.29 -40.99 -37.18
N ALA A 13 -30.26 -40.57 -38.45
CA ALA A 13 -29.05 -40.05 -39.07
C ALA A 13 -28.56 -38.74 -38.41
N LEU A 14 -29.47 -37.84 -38.02
CA LEU A 14 -29.14 -36.62 -37.28
C LEU A 14 -28.62 -36.93 -35.87
N LEU A 15 -29.23 -37.90 -35.18
CA LEU A 15 -28.81 -38.32 -33.85
C LEU A 15 -27.40 -38.97 -33.88
N LEU A 16 -27.12 -39.79 -34.89
CA LEU A 16 -25.80 -40.39 -35.11
C LEU A 16 -24.74 -39.31 -35.43
N LEU A 17 -25.07 -38.28 -36.22
CA LEU A 17 -24.15 -37.18 -36.50
C LEU A 17 -23.85 -36.33 -35.25
N LEU A 18 -24.86 -36.06 -34.42
CA LEU A 18 -24.69 -35.35 -33.15
C LEU A 18 -23.84 -36.14 -32.15
N LEU A 19 -24.02 -37.46 -32.08
CA LEU A 19 -23.21 -38.34 -31.24
C LEU A 19 -21.75 -38.43 -31.72
N LEU A 20 -21.50 -38.43 -33.04
CA LEU A 20 -20.15 -38.37 -33.61
C LEU A 20 -19.44 -37.05 -33.32
N LEU A 21 -20.14 -35.91 -33.35
CA LEU A 21 -19.60 -34.59 -32.98
C LEU A 21 -19.28 -34.47 -31.48
N LEU A 22 -20.06 -35.14 -30.62
CA LEU A 22 -19.77 -35.21 -29.18
C LEU A 22 -18.56 -36.10 -28.88
N PHE A 23 -18.35 -37.16 -29.67
CA PHE A 23 -17.22 -38.09 -29.49
C PHE A 23 -15.88 -37.49 -29.94
N THR A 24 -15.86 -36.61 -30.96
CA THR A 24 -14.63 -35.91 -31.39
C THR A 24 -14.19 -34.81 -30.42
N CYS A 25 -15.09 -34.29 -29.59
CA CYS A 25 -14.74 -33.35 -28.51
C CYS A 25 -13.97 -34.01 -27.35
N GLN A 26 -14.03 -35.35 -27.22
CA GLN A 26 -13.33 -36.08 -26.15
C GLN A 26 -11.87 -36.43 -26.49
N PHE A 27 -11.40 -36.15 -27.71
CA PHE A 27 -10.02 -36.44 -28.15
C PHE A 27 -9.18 -35.20 -28.48
N LEU A 28 -9.67 -33.98 -28.23
CA LEU A 28 -8.77 -32.83 -28.10
C LEU A 28 -8.14 -32.88 -26.71
N SER A 29 -6.92 -33.41 -26.66
CA SER A 29 -6.03 -33.28 -25.50
C SER A 29 -6.07 -31.83 -24.99
N PRO A 30 -6.45 -31.56 -23.73
CA PRO A 30 -6.05 -30.31 -23.13
C PRO A 30 -4.52 -30.33 -23.17
N ALA A 31 -3.92 -29.40 -23.92
CA ALA A 31 -2.51 -29.11 -23.77
C ALA A 31 -2.25 -29.02 -22.26
N SER A 32 -1.40 -29.90 -21.77
CA SER A 32 -1.05 -30.02 -20.36
C SER A 32 -0.57 -28.65 -19.89
N CYS A 33 -1.46 -27.88 -19.27
CA CYS A 33 -1.05 -26.84 -18.35
C CYS A 33 -0.43 -27.60 -17.19
N SER A 34 0.89 -27.80 -17.26
CA SER A 34 1.69 -28.16 -16.11
C SER A 34 1.28 -27.21 -14.99
N SER A 35 0.54 -27.74 -14.02
CA SER A 35 0.31 -27.09 -12.75
C SER A 35 1.69 -26.93 -12.12
N SER A 36 2.29 -25.76 -12.33
CA SER A 36 3.42 -25.30 -11.55
C SER A 36 2.97 -25.36 -10.10
N THR A 37 3.44 -26.35 -9.36
CA THR A 37 3.38 -26.36 -7.91
C THR A 37 4.16 -25.14 -7.46
N SER A 38 3.50 -23.99 -7.31
CA SER A 38 4.11 -22.80 -6.77
C SER A 38 4.33 -23.05 -5.29
N SER A 39 5.53 -23.53 -4.99
CA SER A 39 6.27 -23.16 -3.78
C SER A 39 5.88 -21.75 -3.38
N SER A 40 5.51 -21.57 -2.11
CA SER A 40 5.02 -20.34 -1.49
C SER A 40 5.77 -19.09 -1.98
N ASN A 41 5.27 -18.47 -3.05
CA ASN A 41 5.83 -17.25 -3.61
C ASN A 41 4.80 -16.17 -3.34
N ASN A 42 5.14 -15.20 -2.48
CA ASN A 42 4.40 -13.94 -2.37
C ASN A 42 4.36 -13.30 -3.76
N ASN A 43 3.31 -13.60 -4.52
CA ASN A 43 3.20 -13.21 -5.92
C ASN A 43 2.73 -11.76 -5.96
N TYR A 44 3.66 -10.83 -5.70
CA TYR A 44 3.40 -9.42 -5.90
C TYR A 44 3.06 -9.22 -7.38
N TYR A 45 1.86 -8.72 -7.67
CA TYR A 45 1.36 -8.53 -9.04
C TYR A 45 2.20 -7.54 -9.86
N CYS A 46 3.05 -6.75 -9.19
CA CYS A 46 3.97 -5.82 -9.81
C CYS A 46 5.42 -6.31 -9.72
N ASP A 47 6.05 -6.36 -10.89
CA ASP A 47 7.48 -6.62 -11.03
C ASP A 47 8.34 -5.46 -10.51
N TRP A 48 9.64 -5.70 -10.46
CA TRP A 48 10.66 -4.69 -10.20
C TRP A 48 10.56 -3.54 -11.20
N CYS A 49 10.74 -2.32 -10.72
CA CYS A 49 10.73 -1.16 -11.60
C CYS A 49 11.93 -1.16 -12.55
N PRO A 50 11.76 -0.77 -13.83
CA PRO A 50 12.86 -0.78 -14.80
C PRO A 50 14.01 0.18 -14.46
N ARG A 51 13.70 1.24 -13.70
CA ARG A 51 14.67 2.19 -13.17
C ARG A 51 15.11 1.77 -11.77
N HIS A 52 16.35 2.08 -11.45
CA HIS A 52 16.92 1.92 -10.11
C HIS A 52 16.98 3.26 -9.40
N VAL A 53 17.18 3.20 -8.08
CA VAL A 53 17.43 4.37 -7.25
C VAL A 53 18.61 4.09 -6.31
N THR A 54 19.19 5.16 -5.79
CA THR A 54 20.15 5.05 -4.69
C THR A 54 19.40 4.87 -3.38
N ALA A 55 19.87 3.97 -2.51
CA ALA A 55 19.50 3.93 -1.10
C ALA A 55 20.74 4.34 -0.28
N SER A 56 20.60 5.33 0.59
CA SER A 56 21.71 5.90 1.36
C SER A 56 21.48 5.74 2.87
N LEU A 57 22.54 5.78 3.64
CA LEU A 57 22.43 5.84 5.10
C LEU A 57 21.83 7.18 5.54
N PHE A 58 21.07 7.16 6.64
CA PHE A 58 20.74 8.40 7.33
C PHE A 58 22.03 9.16 7.70
N PRO A 59 22.11 10.47 7.40
CA PRO A 59 23.17 11.31 7.95
C PRO A 59 23.23 11.15 9.48
N PRO A 60 24.40 11.22 10.13
CA PRO A 60 24.52 11.03 11.58
C PRO A 60 23.55 11.90 12.40
N ALA A 61 23.30 13.15 11.97
CA ALA A 61 22.33 14.05 12.59
C ALA A 61 20.86 13.62 12.37
N ALA A 62 20.56 13.06 11.20
CA ALA A 62 19.23 12.56 10.86
C ALA A 62 18.97 11.16 11.46
N ALA A 63 19.99 10.33 11.64
CA ALA A 63 19.89 9.07 12.37
C ALA A 63 19.54 9.34 13.85
N ALA A 64 20.15 10.37 14.44
CA ALA A 64 19.83 10.86 15.79
C ALA A 64 18.46 11.56 15.89
N ALA A 65 17.85 11.99 14.77
CA ALA A 65 16.51 12.59 14.73
C ALA A 65 15.41 11.59 14.31
N ALA A 66 15.77 10.56 13.54
CA ALA A 66 14.94 9.39 13.28
C ALA A 66 14.76 8.57 14.56
N ASP A 67 15.73 8.64 15.47
CA ASP A 67 15.63 8.17 16.84
C ASP A 67 15.02 9.27 17.74
N LEU A 68 13.88 8.95 18.38
CA LEU A 68 13.46 9.55 19.65
C LEU A 68 12.95 11.01 19.64
N ASN A 69 11.67 11.22 19.28
CA ASN A 69 10.63 11.82 20.17
C ASN A 69 9.44 12.42 19.41
N ASP A 70 9.67 12.93 18.20
CA ASP A 70 8.62 13.45 17.33
C ASP A 70 8.18 12.35 16.37
N ALA A 71 6.88 12.17 16.13
CA ALA A 71 6.33 11.01 15.42
C ALA A 71 6.67 10.96 13.90
N GLY A 72 7.75 11.61 13.47
CA GLY A 72 8.16 11.76 12.08
C GLY A 72 7.10 12.48 11.22
N ALA A 73 7.43 12.70 9.95
CA ALA A 73 6.51 13.34 9.01
C ALA A 73 5.24 12.51 8.72
N CYS A 74 5.21 11.23 9.14
CA CYS A 74 4.09 10.30 8.92
C CYS A 74 3.33 9.88 10.19
N GLY A 75 3.74 10.28 11.39
CA GLY A 75 3.07 9.92 12.64
C GLY A 75 3.46 8.56 13.23
N TYR A 76 4.38 7.82 12.60
CA TYR A 76 4.93 6.57 13.14
C TYR A 76 6.03 6.89 14.15
N ARG A 77 5.85 6.43 15.40
CA ARG A 77 6.88 6.54 16.44
C ARG A 77 7.84 5.35 16.34
N THR A 78 9.08 5.55 16.78
CA THR A 78 10.18 4.58 16.70
C THR A 78 9.90 3.21 17.32
N MET A 79 8.89 3.09 18.18
CA MET A 79 8.48 1.84 18.83
C MET A 79 7.21 1.21 18.23
N ASP A 80 6.89 1.45 16.96
CA ASP A 80 5.84 0.66 16.31
C ASP A 80 6.35 -0.76 16.04
N THR A 81 6.44 -1.53 17.13
CA THR A 81 7.01 -2.88 17.19
C THR A 81 6.38 -3.83 16.19
N GLU A 82 5.14 -3.59 15.75
CA GLU A 82 4.49 -4.42 14.74
C GLU A 82 5.05 -4.23 13.33
N LEU A 83 5.47 -3.02 12.97
CA LEU A 83 6.15 -2.81 11.68
C LEU A 83 7.46 -3.59 11.65
N LEU A 84 8.22 -3.52 12.74
CA LEU A 84 9.46 -4.26 12.91
C LEU A 84 9.22 -5.79 12.95
N ASN A 85 8.17 -6.24 13.65
CA ASN A 85 7.79 -7.66 13.74
C ASN A 85 7.22 -8.22 12.44
N GLY A 86 6.67 -7.37 11.56
CA GLY A 86 6.28 -7.71 10.19
C GLY A 86 7.46 -7.78 9.21
N GLY A 87 8.69 -7.56 9.68
CA GLY A 87 9.90 -7.56 8.86
C GLY A 87 10.06 -6.30 8.00
N HIS A 88 9.33 -5.22 8.31
CA HIS A 88 9.49 -3.93 7.65
C HIS A 88 10.44 -3.03 8.43
N ILE A 89 11.32 -2.34 7.70
CA ILE A 89 12.26 -1.36 8.26
C ILE A 89 11.80 0.05 7.89
N PHE A 90 12.02 1.02 8.78
CA PHE A 90 11.67 2.42 8.50
C PHE A 90 12.59 3.03 7.45
N ALA A 91 12.00 3.79 6.54
CA ALA A 91 12.70 4.57 5.54
C ALA A 91 12.15 6.00 5.46
N ALA A 92 13.03 6.97 5.28
CA ALA A 92 12.63 8.26 4.76
C ALA A 92 12.75 8.23 3.23
N ALA A 93 11.76 8.76 2.53
CA ALA A 93 11.69 8.64 1.08
C ALA A 93 11.88 10.00 0.40
N SER A 94 12.45 10.00 -0.80
CA SER A 94 12.57 11.20 -1.63
C SER A 94 11.20 11.83 -1.92
N ALA A 95 11.17 13.08 -2.41
CA ALA A 95 9.91 13.76 -2.73
C ALA A 95 9.01 12.95 -3.68
N GLU A 96 9.62 12.21 -4.61
CA GLU A 96 8.94 11.32 -5.55
C GLU A 96 8.11 10.22 -4.85
N PHE A 97 8.68 9.58 -3.83
CA PHE A 97 8.01 8.49 -3.11
C PHE A 97 7.16 9.01 -1.95
N PHE A 98 7.60 10.11 -1.32
CA PHE A 98 6.92 10.71 -0.18
C PHE A 98 5.64 11.47 -0.57
N ARG A 99 5.64 12.14 -1.73
CA ARG A 99 4.48 12.85 -2.32
C ARG A 99 3.75 13.76 -1.32
N ASP A 100 4.49 14.66 -0.66
CA ASP A 100 3.97 15.54 0.41
C ASP A 100 3.19 14.79 1.52
N GLY A 101 3.61 13.55 1.78
CA GLY A 101 3.05 12.65 2.78
C GLY A 101 1.87 11.82 2.29
N ALA A 102 1.48 11.89 1.01
CA ALA A 102 0.58 10.91 0.42
C ALA A 102 1.20 9.49 0.40
N GLY A 103 2.53 9.41 0.35
CA GLY A 103 3.27 8.16 0.45
C GLY A 103 3.53 7.67 1.88
N CYS A 104 3.04 8.36 2.90
CA CYS A 104 3.20 7.91 4.29
C CYS A 104 2.57 6.52 4.49
N GLY A 105 3.32 5.62 5.12
CA GLY A 105 2.91 4.24 5.35
C GLY A 105 3.00 3.34 4.12
N ALA A 106 3.46 3.83 2.95
CA ALA A 106 3.63 2.99 1.77
C ALA A 106 4.81 2.02 1.94
N CYS A 107 4.62 0.76 1.52
CA CYS A 107 5.65 -0.27 1.60
C CYS A 107 6.35 -0.51 0.26
N PHE A 108 7.66 -0.73 0.34
CA PHE A 108 8.51 -1.06 -0.79
C PHE A 108 9.38 -2.26 -0.47
N GLN A 109 9.75 -3.02 -1.49
CA GLN A 109 10.87 -3.95 -1.41
C GLN A 109 12.04 -3.33 -2.15
N LEU A 110 13.21 -3.32 -1.52
CA LEU A 110 14.45 -2.79 -2.05
C LEU A 110 15.46 -3.93 -2.19
N ARG A 111 16.07 -4.07 -3.37
CA ARG A 111 17.10 -5.07 -3.64
C ARG A 111 18.36 -4.42 -4.17
N CYS A 112 19.43 -4.54 -3.40
CA CYS A 112 20.76 -4.12 -3.83
C CYS A 112 21.21 -4.86 -5.10
N ARG A 113 21.80 -4.12 -6.05
CA ARG A 113 22.16 -4.64 -7.37
C ARG A 113 23.48 -5.40 -7.42
N ASP A 114 24.40 -5.15 -6.49
CA ASP A 114 25.66 -5.89 -6.43
C ASP A 114 25.42 -7.28 -5.83
N ARG A 115 25.18 -8.26 -6.70
CA ARG A 115 24.91 -9.65 -6.30
C ARG A 115 26.08 -10.31 -5.58
N ARG A 116 27.29 -9.77 -5.64
CA ARG A 116 28.44 -10.28 -4.86
C ARG A 116 28.29 -9.95 -3.38
N LEU A 117 27.67 -8.81 -3.08
CA LEU A 117 27.48 -8.32 -1.72
C LEU A 117 26.09 -8.66 -1.18
N CYS A 118 25.07 -8.73 -2.05
CA CYS A 118 23.68 -8.64 -1.63
C CYS A 118 22.84 -9.88 -1.94
N VAL A 119 21.89 -10.19 -1.05
CA VAL A 119 20.89 -11.26 -1.24
C VAL A 119 19.84 -10.85 -2.26
N ASP A 120 19.26 -11.84 -2.94
CA ASP A 120 18.32 -11.59 -4.04
C ASP A 120 16.94 -11.09 -3.56
N ASP A 121 16.56 -11.34 -2.31
CA ASP A 121 15.29 -10.87 -1.75
C ASP A 121 15.34 -9.44 -1.22
N GLY A 122 16.53 -8.92 -0.92
CA GLY A 122 16.71 -7.60 -0.33
C GLY A 122 15.93 -7.40 0.97
N VAL A 123 15.39 -6.19 1.18
CA VAL A 123 14.66 -5.80 2.39
C VAL A 123 13.30 -5.19 2.08
N LYS A 124 12.37 -5.29 3.02
CA LYS A 124 11.08 -4.57 2.98
C LYS A 124 11.17 -3.32 3.84
N VAL A 125 10.69 -2.21 3.31
CA VAL A 125 10.69 -0.93 4.00
C VAL A 125 9.30 -0.31 4.02
N VAL A 126 9.06 0.56 4.99
CA VAL A 126 7.86 1.41 5.08
C VAL A 126 8.29 2.87 5.15
N VAL A 127 7.58 3.72 4.40
CA VAL A 127 7.86 5.15 4.36
C VAL A 127 7.29 5.84 5.61
N THR A 128 8.17 6.31 6.49
CA THR A 128 7.82 7.00 7.74
C THR A 128 8.22 8.47 7.75
N GLY A 129 9.03 8.90 6.78
CA GLY A 129 9.56 10.25 6.72
C GLY A 129 9.92 10.70 5.31
N SER A 130 10.43 11.93 5.23
CA SER A 130 10.82 12.56 3.98
C SER A 130 12.33 12.81 3.95
N ALA A 131 13.00 12.42 2.88
CA ALA A 131 14.43 12.67 2.63
C ALA A 131 14.66 14.03 1.94
N LYS A 132 13.94 15.08 2.37
CA LYS A 132 13.93 16.40 1.71
C LYS A 132 15.31 17.06 1.63
N GLU A 133 16.16 16.83 2.63
CA GLU A 133 17.50 17.43 2.68
C GLU A 133 18.50 16.73 1.75
N GLU A 134 18.19 15.51 1.31
CA GLU A 134 19.01 14.68 0.42
C GLU A 134 18.38 14.53 -0.99
N ALA A 135 17.40 15.39 -1.31
CA ALA A 135 16.34 15.20 -2.32
C ALA A 135 16.81 14.91 -3.76
N ASN A 136 18.08 15.15 -4.09
CA ASN A 136 18.60 14.95 -5.45
C ASN A 136 19.61 13.80 -5.57
N ARG A 137 19.88 13.05 -4.50
CA ARG A 137 20.92 12.00 -4.50
C ARG A 137 20.42 10.61 -4.15
N THR A 138 19.28 10.51 -3.47
CA THR A 138 18.76 9.25 -2.94
C THR A 138 17.26 9.09 -3.14
N GLY A 139 16.83 7.85 -3.41
CA GLY A 139 15.42 7.47 -3.39
C GLY A 139 14.93 7.19 -1.97
N PHE A 140 15.80 6.58 -1.15
CA PHE A 140 15.48 6.17 0.22
C PHE A 140 16.67 6.40 1.16
N LEU A 141 16.41 6.99 2.32
CA LEU A 141 17.31 6.99 3.46
C LEU A 141 16.94 5.85 4.41
N LEU A 142 17.95 5.09 4.81
CA LEU A 142 17.83 3.86 5.57
C LEU A 142 18.78 3.85 6.76
N ALA A 143 18.42 3.11 7.81
CA ALA A 143 19.33 2.83 8.92
C ALA A 143 20.41 1.81 8.50
N LYS A 144 21.52 1.76 9.23
CA LYS A 144 22.67 0.89 8.92
C LYS A 144 22.27 -0.59 8.92
N GLU A 145 21.37 -0.95 9.81
CA GLU A 145 20.81 -2.29 9.96
C GLU A 145 20.03 -2.72 8.70
N ALA A 146 19.34 -1.78 8.04
CA ALA A 146 18.62 -2.06 6.80
C ALA A 146 19.57 -2.34 5.63
N LEU A 147 20.69 -1.61 5.55
CA LEU A 147 21.73 -1.90 4.56
C LEU A 147 22.36 -3.26 4.86
N ALA A 148 22.77 -3.51 6.11
CA ALA A 148 23.35 -4.78 6.51
C ALA A 148 22.43 -5.98 6.23
N ALA A 149 21.11 -5.82 6.38
CA ALA A 149 20.12 -6.85 6.10
C ALA A 149 19.97 -7.18 4.60
N MET A 150 20.41 -6.31 3.70
CA MET A 150 20.50 -6.63 2.27
C MET A 150 21.73 -7.46 1.92
N ALA A 151 22.68 -7.64 2.85
CA ALA A 151 23.93 -8.33 2.58
C ALA A 151 23.79 -9.86 2.58
N ARG A 152 24.62 -10.54 1.78
CA ARG A 152 24.85 -11.98 1.90
C ARG A 152 25.58 -12.28 3.21
N HIS A 153 25.49 -13.55 3.63
CA HIS A 153 26.20 -14.03 4.80
C HIS A 153 27.70 -13.68 4.73
N GLY A 154 28.20 -13.01 5.78
CA GLY A 154 29.59 -12.54 5.87
C GLY A 154 29.89 -11.21 5.18
N MET A 155 28.92 -10.59 4.50
CA MET A 155 29.11 -9.31 3.78
C MET A 155 28.45 -8.11 4.48
N SER A 156 27.77 -8.32 5.60
CA SER A 156 27.02 -7.28 6.32
C SER A 156 27.89 -6.09 6.72
N ASP A 157 29.08 -6.33 7.28
CA ASP A 157 29.99 -5.25 7.68
C ASP A 157 30.47 -4.46 6.48
N GLN A 158 30.85 -5.15 5.40
CA GLN A 158 31.28 -4.49 4.17
C GLN A 158 30.16 -3.62 3.59
N LEU A 159 28.94 -4.14 3.50
CA LEU A 159 27.81 -3.39 2.98
C LEU A 159 27.43 -2.21 3.88
N ALA A 160 27.58 -2.37 5.20
CA ALA A 160 27.28 -1.35 6.19
C ALA A 160 28.36 -0.25 6.30
N THR A 161 29.53 -0.43 5.66
CA THR A 161 30.53 0.63 5.48
C THR A 161 30.26 1.51 4.25
N LEU A 162 29.35 1.11 3.37
CA LEU A 162 28.97 1.92 2.22
C LEU A 162 27.98 3.01 2.65
N ASP A 163 28.25 4.25 2.26
CA ASP A 163 27.31 5.37 2.48
C ASP A 163 26.03 5.21 1.65
N SER A 164 26.11 4.48 0.54
CA SER A 164 24.97 4.23 -0.33
C SER A 164 25.15 3.01 -1.24
N VAL A 165 24.04 2.46 -1.71
CA VAL A 165 23.97 1.35 -2.66
C VAL A 165 22.94 1.63 -3.76
N GLN A 166 23.18 1.11 -4.95
CA GLN A 166 22.17 1.08 -6.01
C GLN A 166 21.18 -0.05 -5.77
N VAL A 167 19.88 0.27 -5.77
CA VAL A 167 18.80 -0.69 -5.53
C VAL A 167 17.79 -0.72 -6.67
N ASP A 168 17.37 -1.93 -7.01
CA ASP A 168 16.07 -2.14 -7.65
C ASP A 168 14.99 -1.96 -6.58
N PHE A 169 13.82 -1.46 -6.97
CA PHE A 169 12.70 -1.30 -6.04
C PHE A 169 11.37 -1.71 -6.68
N ARG A 170 10.43 -2.09 -5.83
CA ARG A 170 9.01 -2.22 -6.21
C ARG A 170 8.12 -1.86 -5.03
N ARG A 171 6.95 -1.29 -5.32
CA ARG A 171 5.92 -1.09 -4.30
C ARG A 171 5.26 -2.43 -3.97
N ILE A 172 5.14 -2.74 -2.69
CA ILE A 172 4.50 -3.97 -2.22
C ILE A 172 3.30 -3.63 -1.32
N PRO A 173 2.33 -4.55 -1.16
CA PRO A 173 1.33 -4.44 -0.12
C PRO A 173 1.96 -4.35 1.28
N CYS A 174 1.44 -3.46 2.12
CA CYS A 174 1.71 -3.46 3.54
C CYS A 174 0.80 -4.47 4.25
N GLU A 175 1.37 -5.33 5.08
CA GLU A 175 0.65 -6.37 5.81
C GLU A 175 0.65 -6.03 7.30
N TYR A 176 -0.52 -5.65 7.81
CA TYR A 176 -0.73 -5.35 9.23
C TYR A 176 -1.71 -6.36 9.84
N LYS A 177 -1.47 -6.72 11.11
CA LYS A 177 -2.43 -7.47 11.93
C LYS A 177 -3.45 -6.56 12.64
N LYS A 178 -3.35 -5.25 12.42
CA LYS A 178 -4.26 -4.22 12.93
C LYS A 178 -5.18 -3.70 11.83
N ASN A 179 -6.27 -3.07 12.27
CA ASN A 179 -7.05 -2.19 11.43
C ASN A 179 -6.32 -0.87 11.19
N LEU A 180 -6.81 -0.12 10.22
CA LEU A 180 -6.44 1.28 10.04
C LEU A 180 -6.71 2.04 11.34
N ALA A 181 -5.72 2.78 11.83
CA ALA A 181 -5.86 3.61 13.01
C ALA A 181 -5.78 5.10 12.66
N VAL A 182 -6.47 5.92 13.43
CA VAL A 182 -6.47 7.37 13.33
C VAL A 182 -5.71 7.93 14.52
N ARG A 183 -4.60 8.62 14.26
CA ARG A 183 -3.89 9.41 15.26
C ARG A 183 -4.41 10.85 15.21
N VAL A 184 -4.82 11.38 16.35
CA VAL A 184 -5.15 12.80 16.50
C VAL A 184 -3.86 13.55 16.79
N GLU A 185 -3.61 14.61 16.03
CA GLU A 185 -2.34 15.34 16.08
C GLU A 185 -2.35 16.40 17.18
N GLU A 186 -1.19 16.67 17.77
CA GLU A 186 -1.02 17.53 18.96
C GLU A 186 -1.61 18.94 18.79
N GLY A 187 -1.60 19.47 17.57
CA GLY A 187 -2.17 20.79 17.27
C GLY A 187 -3.71 20.85 17.25
N SER A 188 -4.41 19.72 17.44
CA SER A 188 -5.87 19.64 17.43
C SER A 188 -6.49 20.31 18.67
N ARG A 189 -7.69 20.87 18.54
CA ARG A 189 -8.49 21.43 19.62
C ARG A 189 -9.93 20.93 19.50
N ASN A 190 -10.32 20.06 20.42
CA ASN A 190 -11.67 19.51 20.49
C ASN A 190 -12.68 20.63 20.80
N PRO A 191 -13.84 20.69 20.12
CA PRO A 191 -14.30 19.76 19.05
C PRO A 191 -13.98 20.24 17.63
N SER A 192 -13.68 21.51 17.42
CA SER A 192 -13.77 22.12 16.08
C SER A 192 -12.51 21.96 15.22
N HIS A 193 -11.32 22.03 15.80
CA HIS A 193 -10.06 21.97 15.07
C HIS A 193 -9.48 20.56 15.15
N LEU A 194 -9.79 19.72 14.17
CA LEU A 194 -9.34 18.34 14.13
C LEU A 194 -8.28 18.18 13.06
N ALA A 195 -7.12 17.64 13.43
CA ALA A 195 -6.07 17.24 12.52
C ALA A 195 -5.64 15.80 12.82
N VAL A 196 -5.57 14.96 11.78
CA VAL A 196 -5.35 13.52 11.93
C VAL A 196 -4.38 12.96 10.91
N ARG A 197 -3.77 11.83 11.29
CA ARG A 197 -2.98 10.95 10.42
C ARG A 197 -3.52 9.53 10.48
N PHE A 198 -3.19 8.76 9.45
CA PHE A 198 -3.54 7.35 9.37
C PHE A 198 -2.31 6.49 9.61
N LEU A 199 -2.47 5.51 10.49
CA LEU A 199 -1.46 4.49 10.78
C LEU A 199 -2.00 3.12 10.35
N TYR A 200 -1.09 2.18 10.09
CA TYR A 200 -1.44 0.81 9.70
C TYR A 200 -2.27 0.73 8.42
N GLN A 201 -1.97 1.60 7.46
CA GLN A 201 -2.63 1.59 6.16
C GLN A 201 -2.17 0.37 5.35
N GLY A 202 -2.96 -0.69 5.36
CA GLY A 202 -2.65 -1.94 4.69
C GLY A 202 -2.83 -1.93 3.16
N GLY A 203 -2.41 -3.03 2.55
CA GLY A 203 -2.47 -3.22 1.10
C GLY A 203 -1.47 -2.35 0.35
N GLN A 204 -1.63 -2.27 -0.96
CA GLN A 204 -0.81 -1.42 -1.84
C GLN A 204 -1.62 -0.16 -2.21
N THR A 205 -1.92 0.66 -1.20
CA THR A 205 -2.98 1.67 -1.29
C THR A 205 -2.54 3.10 -0.99
N ASP A 206 -3.29 4.09 -1.48
CA ASP A 206 -3.21 5.50 -1.03
C ASP A 206 -4.59 5.94 -0.50
N ILE A 207 -4.60 6.91 0.43
CA ILE A 207 -5.83 7.60 0.86
C ILE A 207 -5.96 8.90 0.07
N ALA A 208 -7.01 9.00 -0.75
CA ALA A 208 -7.23 10.11 -1.67
C ALA A 208 -8.17 11.19 -1.15
N ALA A 209 -9.12 10.82 -0.27
CA ALA A 209 -10.05 11.75 0.37
C ALA A 209 -10.47 11.23 1.73
N VAL A 210 -10.82 12.14 2.64
CA VAL A 210 -11.24 11.83 4.01
C VAL A 210 -12.35 12.77 4.40
N GLU A 211 -13.40 12.21 4.99
CA GLU A 211 -14.54 12.97 5.49
C GLU A 211 -15.00 12.45 6.84
N ILE A 212 -15.58 13.35 7.64
CA ILE A 212 -16.13 13.06 8.96
C ILE A 212 -17.59 13.49 9.04
N ALA A 213 -18.35 12.83 9.90
CA ALA A 213 -19.73 13.20 10.23
C ALA A 213 -19.99 12.94 11.72
N GLN A 214 -21.00 13.60 12.28
CA GLN A 214 -21.45 13.29 13.64
C GLN A 214 -22.26 11.98 13.65
N VAL A 215 -22.01 11.11 14.62
CA VAL A 215 -22.83 9.90 14.86
C VAL A 215 -24.26 10.30 15.21
N GLY A 216 -25.26 9.58 14.69
CA GLY A 216 -26.68 9.79 14.99
C GLY A 216 -27.39 10.85 14.14
N ALA A 217 -26.66 11.61 13.31
CA ALA A 217 -27.27 12.54 12.35
C ALA A 217 -27.95 11.78 11.20
N THR A 218 -29.23 12.08 10.95
CA THR A 218 -30.02 11.47 9.86
C THR A 218 -30.60 12.55 8.93
N PRO A 219 -30.11 12.69 7.67
CA PRO A 219 -28.98 11.97 7.09
C PRO A 219 -27.62 12.45 7.67
N PRO A 220 -26.54 11.65 7.55
CA PRO A 220 -25.22 12.08 7.97
C PRO A 220 -24.74 13.29 7.17
N SER A 221 -24.34 14.36 7.87
CA SER A 221 -23.74 15.55 7.27
C SER A 221 -22.22 15.37 7.14
N TRP A 222 -21.79 14.81 6.02
CA TRP A 222 -20.37 14.56 5.74
C TRP A 222 -19.61 15.86 5.44
N ARG A 223 -18.42 15.97 6.03
CA ARG A 223 -17.54 17.13 5.89
C ARG A 223 -16.15 16.67 5.48
N SER A 224 -15.70 17.14 4.32
CA SER A 224 -14.37 16.82 3.83
C SER A 224 -13.27 17.44 4.69
N MET A 225 -12.19 16.68 4.86
CA MET A 225 -10.96 17.14 5.48
C MET A 225 -9.95 17.52 4.39
N ALA A 226 -9.17 18.57 4.64
CA ALA A 226 -8.17 19.06 3.70
C ALA A 226 -6.78 18.51 4.01
N ARG A 227 -6.06 18.06 2.98
CA ARG A 227 -4.62 17.78 3.04
C ARG A 227 -3.85 18.95 2.44
N ARG A 228 -2.96 19.59 3.20
CA ARG A 228 -2.15 20.72 2.72
C ARG A 228 -0.73 20.26 2.39
N ARG A 229 -0.18 20.74 1.27
CA ARG A 229 1.18 20.40 0.79
C ARG A 229 2.29 20.68 1.81
N ASN A 230 2.13 21.70 2.65
CA ASN A 230 3.10 22.06 3.69
C ASN A 230 2.88 21.35 5.04
N HIS A 231 1.84 20.52 5.16
CA HIS A 231 1.54 19.76 6.38
C HIS A 231 1.51 18.27 6.05
N GLN A 232 2.71 17.76 5.82
CA GLN A 232 3.01 16.44 5.27
C GLN A 232 2.11 15.37 5.87
N GLY A 233 1.33 14.67 5.05
CA GLY A 233 0.56 13.47 5.46
C GLY A 233 -0.61 13.68 6.42
N MET A 234 -1.00 14.93 6.70
CA MET A 234 -2.05 15.23 7.67
C MET A 234 -3.35 15.73 7.02
N TRP A 235 -4.48 15.21 7.50
CA TRP A 235 -5.83 15.63 7.13
C TRP A 235 -6.39 16.56 8.20
N ARG A 236 -7.00 17.69 7.82
CA ARG A 236 -7.42 18.71 8.77
C ARG A 236 -8.79 19.28 8.46
N THR A 237 -9.50 19.71 9.50
CA THR A 237 -10.69 20.55 9.40
C THR A 237 -10.75 21.50 10.58
N SER A 238 -11.29 22.71 10.35
CA SER A 238 -11.60 23.69 11.39
C SER A 238 -13.08 23.70 11.77
N ARG A 239 -13.85 22.72 11.26
CA ARG A 239 -15.31 22.63 11.43
C ARG A 239 -15.75 21.19 11.71
N ALA A 240 -14.95 20.46 12.50
CA ALA A 240 -15.40 19.17 13.02
C ALA A 240 -16.65 19.38 13.90
N PRO A 241 -17.68 18.51 13.77
CA PRO A 241 -18.90 18.64 14.57
C PRO A 241 -18.65 18.17 16.01
N ASP A 242 -19.55 18.55 16.92
CA ASP A 242 -19.50 18.11 18.31
C ASP A 242 -19.88 16.63 18.44
N GLY A 243 -19.41 15.98 19.51
CA GLY A 243 -19.77 14.60 19.81
C GLY A 243 -18.95 13.55 19.05
N PRO A 244 -19.38 12.27 19.10
CA PRO A 244 -18.65 11.19 18.47
C PRO A 244 -18.71 11.28 16.94
N LEU A 245 -17.61 10.93 16.28
CA LEU A 245 -17.43 11.12 14.84
C LEU A 245 -17.37 9.81 14.08
N LEU A 246 -18.12 9.73 12.99
CA LEU A 246 -17.95 8.77 11.91
C LEU A 246 -16.83 9.23 10.99
N LEU A 247 -16.18 8.26 10.33
CA LEU A 247 -15.13 8.51 9.35
C LEU A 247 -15.46 7.76 8.05
N ARG A 248 -15.27 8.42 6.91
CA ARG A 248 -15.18 7.75 5.61
C ARG A 248 -13.99 8.27 4.81
N LEU A 249 -13.45 7.42 3.96
CA LEU A 249 -12.26 7.71 3.18
C LEU A 249 -12.31 7.01 1.83
N VAL A 250 -11.60 7.57 0.86
CA VAL A 250 -11.38 6.95 -0.47
C VAL A 250 -10.03 6.27 -0.45
N VAL A 251 -10.02 4.94 -0.54
CA VAL A 251 -8.82 4.13 -0.77
C VAL A 251 -8.63 3.94 -2.27
N THR A 252 -7.42 4.17 -2.77
CA THR A 252 -7.04 3.86 -4.15
C THR A 252 -5.98 2.77 -4.15
N ALA A 253 -6.09 1.83 -5.09
CA ALA A 253 -5.12 0.75 -5.31
C ALA A 253 -4.81 0.67 -6.81
N GLY A 254 -4.05 1.66 -7.30
CA GLY A 254 -3.71 1.75 -8.72
C GLY A 254 -4.66 2.63 -9.54
N SER A 255 -5.60 2.03 -10.30
CA SER A 255 -6.66 2.75 -11.01
C SER A 255 -8.00 2.62 -10.28
N GLY A 256 -8.67 3.74 -10.07
CA GLY A 256 -9.94 3.80 -9.34
C GLY A 256 -9.80 4.06 -7.83
N GLY A 257 -10.94 4.35 -7.20
CA GLY A 257 -11.04 4.61 -5.77
C GLY A 257 -12.32 4.01 -5.19
N LYS A 258 -12.22 3.48 -3.97
CA LYS A 258 -13.30 2.86 -3.23
C LYS A 258 -13.56 3.62 -1.94
N TRP A 259 -14.82 3.97 -1.69
CA TRP A 259 -15.22 4.50 -0.39
C TRP A 259 -15.23 3.38 0.65
N MET A 260 -14.54 3.64 1.76
CA MET A 260 -14.64 2.88 3.00
C MET A 260 -15.17 3.81 4.08
N ARG A 261 -16.00 3.29 4.97
CA ARG A 261 -16.58 4.04 6.08
C ARG A 261 -16.58 3.19 7.32
N THR A 262 -16.35 3.80 8.48
CA THR A 262 -16.63 3.12 9.75
C THR A 262 -18.10 2.75 9.82
N ASP A 263 -18.40 1.68 10.53
CA ASP A 263 -19.78 1.31 10.84
C ASP A 263 -20.44 2.38 11.72
N GLU A 264 -21.63 2.13 12.24
CA GLU A 264 -22.32 3.10 13.12
C GLU A 264 -21.56 3.39 14.43
N ALA A 265 -20.52 2.60 14.74
CA ALA A 265 -19.56 2.88 15.80
C ALA A 265 -18.66 4.08 15.46
N ALA A 266 -18.42 4.93 16.47
CA ALA A 266 -17.61 6.12 16.30
C ALA A 266 -16.13 5.78 16.02
N ALA A 267 -15.57 6.36 14.96
CA ALA A 267 -14.14 6.33 14.66
C ALA A 267 -13.33 7.16 15.67
N LEU A 268 -13.93 8.25 16.17
CA LEU A 268 -13.38 9.10 17.22
C LEU A 268 -14.46 9.33 18.28
N PRO A 269 -14.16 9.13 19.58
CA PRO A 269 -15.11 9.43 20.66
C PRO A 269 -15.33 10.94 20.80
N ALA A 270 -16.40 11.35 21.49
CA ALA A 270 -16.72 12.78 21.68
C ALA A 270 -15.58 13.57 22.34
N ASP A 271 -14.87 12.94 23.28
CA ASP A 271 -13.76 13.51 24.03
C ASP A 271 -12.39 13.17 23.43
N TRP A 272 -12.32 12.97 22.10
CA TRP A 272 -11.07 12.68 21.42
C TRP A 272 -9.96 13.65 21.82
N ARG A 273 -8.73 13.14 21.99
CA ARG A 273 -7.61 13.88 22.58
C ARG A 273 -6.45 14.00 21.61
N PRO A 274 -5.77 15.16 21.54
CA PRO A 274 -4.48 15.26 20.86
C PRO A 274 -3.49 14.21 21.36
N GLY A 275 -2.72 13.64 20.44
CA GLY A 275 -1.74 12.59 20.70
C GLY A 275 -2.30 11.17 20.78
N ALA A 276 -3.62 11.01 20.94
CA ALA A 276 -4.28 9.70 21.05
C ALA A 276 -4.41 9.01 19.69
N VAL A 277 -4.49 7.68 19.73
CA VAL A 277 -4.66 6.80 18.57
C VAL A 277 -5.93 5.98 18.76
N TYR A 278 -6.81 5.98 17.76
CA TYR A 278 -8.10 5.30 17.77
C TYR A 278 -8.16 4.25 16.64
N ASP A 279 -8.61 3.05 16.96
CA ASP A 279 -8.88 2.00 15.97
C ASP A 279 -10.19 2.32 15.24
N THR A 280 -10.17 2.27 13.90
CA THR A 280 -11.35 2.57 13.08
C THR A 280 -12.23 1.37 12.79
N GLY A 281 -11.77 0.15 13.05
CA GLY A 281 -12.39 -1.10 12.58
C GLY A 281 -12.20 -1.38 11.09
N LEU A 282 -11.61 -0.46 10.32
CA LEU A 282 -11.44 -0.61 8.87
C LEU A 282 -10.20 -1.43 8.53
N ARG A 283 -10.40 -2.54 7.82
CA ARG A 283 -9.28 -3.34 7.29
C ARG A 283 -9.05 -3.04 5.82
N VAL A 284 -7.91 -2.43 5.50
CA VAL A 284 -7.50 -2.09 4.13
C VAL A 284 -6.54 -3.15 3.62
N THR A 285 -6.90 -3.83 2.53
CA THR A 285 -6.10 -4.94 1.98
C THR A 285 -5.98 -4.91 0.46
N ASP A 286 -6.52 -3.88 -0.20
CA ASP A 286 -6.56 -3.76 -1.65
C ASP A 286 -5.14 -3.72 -2.24
N VAL A 287 -4.93 -4.38 -3.39
CA VAL A 287 -3.63 -4.49 -4.07
C VAL A 287 -3.77 -4.05 -5.52
N ALA A 288 -2.79 -3.32 -6.05
CA ALA A 288 -2.81 -2.84 -7.43
C ALA A 288 -2.49 -3.98 -8.40
N LEU A 289 -3.52 -4.67 -8.91
CA LEU A 289 -3.34 -5.88 -9.73
C LEU A 289 -2.86 -5.61 -11.17
N ARG A 290 -3.03 -4.38 -11.71
CA ARG A 290 -2.87 -4.09 -13.15
C ARG A 290 -2.26 -2.71 -13.48
N THR A 291 -1.76 -1.99 -12.49
CA THR A 291 -1.33 -0.57 -12.62
C THR A 291 0.05 -0.36 -12.03
N CYS A 292 0.95 -1.29 -12.35
CA CYS A 292 2.33 -1.30 -11.85
C CYS A 292 3.20 -0.17 -12.40
N SER A 293 2.81 0.45 -13.52
CA SER A 293 3.47 1.66 -14.04
C SER A 293 3.37 2.83 -13.06
N ARG A 294 2.24 2.99 -12.33
CA ARG A 294 2.10 3.98 -11.25
C ARG A 294 2.90 3.62 -10.00
N SER A 295 3.21 2.34 -9.78
CA SER A 295 4.13 1.94 -8.71
C SER A 295 5.59 2.28 -8.98
N CYS A 296 5.92 2.59 -10.25
CA CYS A 296 7.27 2.94 -10.69
C CYS A 296 7.47 4.41 -11.01
N ARG A 297 6.39 5.20 -11.16
CA ARG A 297 6.44 6.61 -11.54
C ARG A 297 6.13 7.53 -10.37
N ALA A 298 6.98 8.54 -10.19
CA ALA A 298 6.62 9.87 -9.68
C ALA A 298 5.28 10.32 -10.26
N GLY A 299 4.51 11.09 -9.49
CA GLY A 299 3.27 11.69 -9.98
C GLY A 299 3.48 12.44 -11.29
N ASP A 300 2.62 12.13 -12.26
CA ASP A 300 2.29 13.05 -13.34
C ASP A 300 0.77 13.14 -13.34
N ASP A 301 0.25 14.09 -12.56
CA ASP A 301 -1.14 14.53 -12.66
C ASP A 301 -1.22 15.48 -13.85
N ASN A 302 -1.13 14.94 -15.07
CA ASN A 302 -1.47 15.68 -16.28
C ASN A 302 -1.70 14.77 -17.50
N GLU A 303 -2.50 13.73 -17.35
CA GLU A 303 -3.22 13.20 -18.51
C GLU A 303 -4.53 12.57 -18.06
N GLU A 304 -5.61 12.91 -18.77
CA GLU A 304 -6.99 12.40 -18.64
C GLU A 304 -7.97 13.23 -17.78
N LEU A 305 -8.03 14.53 -18.07
CA LEU A 305 -9.31 15.24 -18.23
C LEU A 305 -9.44 15.61 -19.72
N ARG A 306 -10.04 14.71 -20.49
CA ARG A 306 -10.70 15.04 -21.76
C ARG A 306 -12.06 14.36 -21.77
#